data_AF-A0A2W4JWS8-F1
#
_entry.id   AF-A0A2W4JWS8-F1
#
_cell.length_a   1.000
_cell.length_b   1.000
_cell.length_c   1.000
_cell.angle_alpha   90.00
_cell.angle_beta   90.00
_cell.angle_gamma   90.00
#
_symmetry.space_group_name_H-M   'P 1'
#
loop_
_entity.id
_entity.type
_entity.pdbx_description
1 polymer ?
#
loop_
_entity_poly.entity_id
_entity_poly.type
_entity_poly.pdbx_seq_one_letter_code
_entity_poly.pdbx_strand_id
1 'polypeptide(L)'
;IILLTFALNLFMIKGRVIYEIGPLNITYEGLYQGTFMVLRLVLLIVGTSLLTLTTSPIILTDGIESLLKPFSKVGVPAHELAMMMTIALRFIPTLMEETEKIMKAQMARGADFSSGNLVKRAQSMVPLLVPLFISAFRRADDLAMAMESRCYRGGENRTRMKVLKMTKADVWAFIATGVLTAGCLASRFLW
;
A
#
# COMPACT_ATOMS: atom_id res chain seq x y z
N ILE A 1 14.89 9.28 -9.40
CA ILE A 1 14.09 10.30 -8.66
C ILE A 1 14.97 11.08 -7.68
N ILE A 2 15.62 10.45 -6.70
CA ILE A 2 16.46 11.16 -5.70
C ILE A 2 17.54 12.05 -6.32
N LEU A 3 18.35 11.52 -7.24
CA LEU A 3 19.39 12.30 -7.94
C LEU A 3 18.81 13.46 -8.77
N LEU A 4 17.65 13.25 -9.41
CA LEU A 4 16.96 14.29 -10.17
C LEU A 4 16.48 15.40 -9.24
N THR A 5 15.88 15.07 -8.09
CA THR A 5 15.42 16.05 -7.10
C THR A 5 16.58 16.82 -6.50
N PHE A 6 17.72 16.18 -6.23
CA PHE A 6 18.93 16.84 -5.75
C PHE A 6 19.46 17.84 -6.79
N ALA A 7 19.61 17.42 -8.04
CA ALA A 7 20.09 18.27 -9.13
C ALA A 7 19.16 19.48 -9.35
N LEU A 8 17.84 19.27 -9.34
CA LEU A 8 16.88 20.37 -9.46
C LEU A 8 17.01 21.37 -8.29
N ASN A 9 17.11 20.91 -7.04
CA ASN A 9 17.25 21.83 -5.91
C ASN A 9 18.61 22.56 -5.93
N LEU A 10 19.67 21.91 -6.40
CA LEU A 10 21.02 22.50 -6.49
C LEU A 10 21.08 23.68 -7.48
N PHE A 11 20.40 23.56 -8.62
CA PHE A 11 20.47 24.56 -9.71
C PHE A 11 19.31 25.54 -9.74
N MET A 12 18.15 25.18 -9.21
CA MET A 12 16.91 25.95 -9.36
C MET A 12 16.62 26.87 -8.15
N ILE A 13 17.32 26.67 -7.03
CA ILE A 13 17.21 27.52 -5.84
C ILE A 13 18.23 28.67 -5.93
N LYS A 14 17.72 29.90 -5.90
CA LYS A 14 18.53 31.12 -5.91
C LYS A 14 18.98 31.47 -4.49
N GLY A 15 20.23 31.90 -4.33
CA GLY A 15 20.87 32.13 -3.04
C GLY A 15 22.31 32.63 -3.18
N ARG A 16 23.11 32.52 -2.11
CA ARG A 16 24.54 32.84 -2.10
C ARG A 16 25.30 31.88 -2.99
N VAL A 17 25.85 32.40 -4.08
CA VAL A 17 26.56 31.62 -5.09
C VAL A 17 27.95 31.25 -4.56
N ILE A 18 28.26 29.96 -4.55
CA ILE A 18 29.58 29.43 -4.17
C ILE A 18 30.43 29.19 -5.42
N TYR A 19 29.79 28.72 -6.49
CA TYR A 19 30.46 28.35 -7.72
C TYR A 19 29.55 28.64 -8.92
N GLU A 20 30.07 29.38 -9.90
CA GLU A 20 29.39 29.68 -11.16
C GLU A 20 29.98 28.79 -12.26
N ILE A 21 29.14 27.95 -12.87
CA ILE A 21 29.49 27.21 -14.08
C ILE A 21 28.51 27.66 -15.16
N GLY A 22 28.79 28.80 -15.79
CA GLY A 22 27.97 29.35 -16.88
C GLY A 22 26.53 29.70 -16.43
N PRO A 23 25.46 29.24 -17.11
CA PRO A 23 24.07 29.54 -16.73
C PRO A 23 23.61 28.80 -15.46
N LEU A 24 24.47 27.95 -14.87
CA LEU A 24 24.19 27.13 -13.70
C LEU A 24 24.98 27.65 -12.50
N ASN A 25 24.26 28.23 -11.54
CA ASN A 25 24.82 28.73 -10.30
C ASN A 25 24.58 27.71 -9.20
N ILE A 26 25.65 27.26 -8.54
CA ILE A 26 25.55 26.40 -7.36
C ILE A 26 25.47 27.33 -6.14
N THR A 27 24.30 27.33 -5.49
CA THR A 27 24.02 28.17 -4.33
C THR A 27 24.14 27.36 -3.03
N TYR A 28 24.57 28.02 -1.94
CA TYR A 28 24.63 27.39 -0.61
C TYR A 28 23.25 26.90 -0.15
N GLU A 29 22.22 27.70 -0.41
CA GLU A 29 20.82 27.42 -0.12
C GLU A 29 20.32 26.25 -0.96
N GLY A 30 20.72 26.14 -2.23
CA GLY A 30 20.41 25.00 -3.10
C GLY A 30 21.07 23.71 -2.63
N LEU A 31 22.31 23.77 -2.14
CA LEU A 31 22.98 22.61 -1.55
C LEU A 31 22.32 22.18 -0.23
N TYR A 32 21.99 23.13 0.65
CA TYR A 32 21.33 22.86 1.93
C TYR A 32 19.93 22.26 1.72
N GLN A 33 19.09 22.91 0.92
CA GLN A 33 17.74 22.39 0.62
C GLN A 33 17.79 21.09 -0.18
N GLY A 34 18.70 20.96 -1.14
CA GLY A 34 18.89 19.72 -1.89
C GLY A 34 19.23 18.55 -0.98
N THR A 35 20.19 18.74 -0.07
CA THR A 35 20.58 17.71 0.91
C THR A 35 19.41 17.36 1.84
N PHE A 36 18.69 18.37 2.34
CA PHE A 36 17.53 18.15 3.22
C PHE A 36 16.40 17.40 2.51
N MET A 37 16.15 17.71 1.23
CA MET A 37 15.14 17.04 0.41
C MET A 37 15.53 15.59 0.11
N VAL A 38 16.81 15.33 -0.20
CA VAL A 38 17.32 13.97 -0.38
C VAL A 38 17.15 13.16 0.90
N LEU A 39 17.57 13.71 2.04
CA LEU A 39 17.42 13.03 3.33
C LEU A 39 15.94 12.72 3.63
N ARG A 40 15.04 13.68 3.40
CA ARG A 40 13.59 13.49 3.55
C ARG A 40 13.07 12.35 2.69
N LEU A 41 13.43 12.30 1.40
CA LEU A 41 12.97 11.26 0.48
C LEU A 41 13.51 9.88 0.87
N VAL A 42 14.79 9.81 1.26
CA VAL A 42 15.41 8.56 1.73
C VAL A 42 14.69 8.05 2.97
N LEU A 43 14.46 8.91 3.97
CA LEU A 43 13.73 8.54 5.19
C LEU A 43 12.31 8.05 4.89
N LEU A 44 11.59 8.70 3.96
CA LEU A 44 10.24 8.30 3.56
C LEU A 44 10.25 6.93 2.87
N ILE A 45 11.16 6.70 1.92
CA ILE A 45 11.27 5.44 1.18
C ILE A 45 11.67 4.31 2.12
N VAL A 46 12.68 4.51 2.96
CA VAL A 46 13.14 3.49 3.92
C VAL A 46 12.04 3.18 4.93
N GLY A 47 11.36 4.20 5.48
CA GLY A 47 10.27 4.00 6.43
C GLY A 47 9.09 3.22 5.85
N THR A 48 8.64 3.57 4.64
CA THR A 48 7.54 2.86 3.96
C THR A 48 7.93 1.44 3.54
N SER A 49 9.19 1.24 3.11
CA SER A 49 9.70 -0.07 2.73
C SER A 49 9.82 -1.00 3.94
N LEU A 50 10.30 -0.49 5.08
CA LEU A 50 10.35 -1.23 6.33
C LEU A 50 8.96 -1.71 6.76
N LEU A 51 7.94 -0.84 6.73
CA LEU A 51 6.56 -1.22 7.03
C LEU A 51 6.07 -2.36 6.11
N THR A 52 6.33 -2.22 4.81
CA THR A 52 5.90 -3.20 3.79
C THR A 52 6.59 -4.55 3.94
N LEU A 53 7.88 -4.57 4.32
CA LEU A 53 8.67 -5.80 4.44
C LEU A 53 8.48 -6.51 5.78
N THR A 54 8.21 -5.77 6.85
CA THR A 54 8.11 -6.34 8.20
C THR A 54 6.68 -6.71 8.59
N THR A 55 5.67 -6.15 7.92
CA THR A 55 4.26 -6.36 8.28
C THR A 55 3.47 -6.96 7.11
N SER A 56 2.80 -8.08 7.36
CA SER A 56 1.97 -8.70 6.32
C SER A 56 0.67 -7.90 6.08
N PRO A 57 0.16 -7.85 4.83
CA PRO A 57 -1.07 -7.12 4.49
C PRO A 57 -2.30 -7.53 5.32
N ILE A 58 -2.37 -8.80 5.73
CA ILE A 58 -3.46 -9.32 6.56
C ILE A 58 -3.40 -8.68 7.96
N ILE A 59 -2.20 -8.59 8.56
CA ILE A 59 -2.01 -7.96 9.87
C ILE A 59 -2.27 -6.45 9.79
N LEU A 60 -1.88 -5.79 8.69
CA LEU A 60 -2.22 -4.38 8.46
C LEU A 60 -3.74 -4.17 8.42
N THR A 61 -4.49 -5.08 7.80
CA THR A 61 -5.96 -5.03 7.75
C THR A 61 -6.56 -5.16 9.15
N ASP A 62 -6.07 -6.10 9.97
CA ASP A 62 -6.48 -6.25 11.38
C ASP A 62 -6.19 -4.96 12.18
N GLY A 63 -5.04 -4.32 11.93
CA GLY A 63 -4.65 -3.05 12.54
C GLY A 63 -5.58 -1.90 12.14
N ILE A 64 -5.90 -1.78 10.86
CA ILE A 64 -6.86 -0.79 10.33
C ILE A 64 -8.24 -1.02 10.95
N GLU A 65 -8.70 -2.27 11.09
CA GLU A 65 -9.96 -2.58 11.76
C GLU A 65 -9.96 -2.08 13.21
N SER A 66 -8.87 -2.30 13.95
CA SER A 66 -8.74 -1.81 15.33
C SER A 66 -8.76 -0.28 15.41
N LEU A 67 -8.16 0.40 14.44
CA LEU A 67 -8.16 1.87 14.34
C LEU A 67 -9.53 2.42 13.92
N LEU A 68 -10.28 1.69 13.11
CA LEU A 68 -11.62 2.05 12.65
C LEU A 68 -12.73 1.68 13.65
N LYS A 69 -12.46 0.75 14.57
CA LYS A 69 -13.40 0.34 15.62
C LYS A 69 -14.05 1.49 16.40
N PRO A 70 -13.35 2.54 16.88
CA PRO A 70 -14.02 3.66 17.56
C PRO A 70 -15.02 4.41 16.66
N PHE A 71 -14.79 4.42 15.34
CA PHE A 71 -15.68 5.04 14.36
C PHE A 71 -16.91 4.19 14.03
N SER A 72 -17.00 2.95 14.53
CA SER A 72 -18.22 2.14 14.38
C SER A 72 -19.43 2.79 15.04
N LYS A 73 -19.20 3.59 16.09
CA LYS A 73 -20.25 4.40 16.75
C LYS A 73 -20.84 5.49 15.86
N VAL A 74 -20.14 5.88 14.79
CA VAL A 74 -20.55 6.89 13.80
C VAL A 74 -21.12 6.22 12.54
N GLY A 75 -21.37 4.90 12.59
CA GLY A 75 -21.95 4.14 11.48
C GLY A 75 -20.94 3.55 10.50
N VAL A 76 -19.63 3.56 10.81
CA VAL A 76 -18.61 2.92 9.96
C VAL A 76 -18.60 1.40 10.20
N PRO A 77 -18.85 0.55 9.18
CA PRO A 77 -18.88 -0.91 9.34
C PRO A 77 -17.46 -1.51 9.37
N ALA A 78 -16.67 -1.16 10.38
CA ALA A 78 -15.25 -1.52 10.49
C ALA A 78 -15.00 -3.04 10.35
N HIS A 79 -15.86 -3.87 10.95
CA HIS A 79 -15.72 -5.33 10.91
C HIS A 79 -15.95 -5.91 9.50
N GLU A 80 -16.98 -5.42 8.80
CA GLU A 80 -17.30 -5.89 7.45
C GLU A 80 -16.22 -5.47 6.46
N LEU A 81 -15.71 -4.24 6.58
CA LEU A 81 -14.58 -3.76 5.80
C LEU A 81 -13.35 -4.66 5.99
N ALA A 82 -13.01 -4.99 7.24
CA ALA A 82 -11.88 -5.87 7.53
C ALA A 82 -12.07 -7.28 6.96
N MET A 83 -13.29 -7.81 7.01
CA MET A 83 -13.64 -9.10 6.42
C MET A 83 -13.48 -9.09 4.89
N MET A 84 -14.07 -8.11 4.21
CA MET A 84 -13.97 -7.97 2.75
C MET A 84 -12.52 -7.83 2.31
N MET A 85 -11.73 -7.00 3.01
CA MET A 85 -10.30 -6.84 2.74
C MET A 85 -9.53 -8.14 2.96
N THR A 86 -9.81 -8.89 4.02
CA THR A 86 -9.14 -10.17 4.29
C THR A 86 -9.48 -11.22 3.23
N ILE A 87 -10.74 -11.29 2.80
CA ILE A 87 -11.17 -12.18 1.72
C ILE A 87 -10.48 -11.79 0.41
N ALA A 88 -10.47 -10.49 0.07
CA ALA A 88 -9.81 -9.98 -1.13
C ALA A 88 -8.31 -10.31 -1.13
N LEU A 89 -7.59 -10.01 -0.05
CA LEU A 89 -6.16 -10.31 0.09
C LEU A 89 -5.86 -11.81 -0.06
N ARG A 90 -6.76 -12.68 0.44
CA ARG A 90 -6.62 -14.13 0.29
C ARG A 90 -6.93 -14.61 -1.13
N PHE A 91 -7.83 -13.95 -1.84
CA PHE A 91 -8.22 -14.30 -3.21
C PHE A 91 -7.24 -13.79 -4.26
N ILE A 92 -6.46 -12.73 -3.98
CA ILE A 92 -5.47 -12.20 -4.94
C ILE A 92 -4.52 -13.29 -5.46
N PRO A 93 -3.81 -14.07 -4.62
CA PRO A 93 -2.92 -15.12 -5.11
C PRO A 93 -3.64 -16.15 -5.98
N THR A 94 -4.83 -16.58 -5.56
CA THR A 94 -5.61 -17.58 -6.30
C THR A 94 -6.11 -17.06 -7.64
N LEU A 95 -6.55 -15.80 -7.70
CA LEU A 95 -6.95 -15.15 -8.95
C LEU A 95 -5.76 -14.95 -9.90
N MET A 96 -4.56 -14.68 -9.38
CA MET A 96 -3.35 -14.61 -10.19
C MET A 96 -3.02 -15.98 -10.81
N GLU A 97 -3.04 -17.05 -10.01
CA GLU A 97 -2.83 -18.42 -10.52
C GLU A 97 -3.87 -18.82 -11.58
N GLU A 98 -5.13 -18.45 -11.37
CA GLU A 98 -6.21 -18.72 -12.32
C GLU A 98 -6.05 -17.90 -13.60
N THR A 99 -5.67 -16.64 -13.47
CA THR A 99 -5.32 -15.78 -14.61
C THR A 99 -4.20 -16.41 -15.44
N GLU A 100 -3.14 -16.90 -14.81
CA GLU A 100 -2.05 -17.59 -15.51
C GLU A 100 -2.51 -18.86 -16.22
N LYS A 101 -3.37 -19.66 -15.57
CA LYS A 101 -3.93 -20.89 -16.16
C LYS A 101 -4.79 -20.58 -17.39
N ILE A 102 -5.69 -19.61 -17.27
CA ILE A 102 -6.56 -19.17 -18.37
C ILE A 102 -5.72 -18.60 -19.51
N MET A 103 -4.74 -17.75 -19.19
CA MET A 103 -3.85 -17.15 -20.18
C MET A 103 -3.08 -18.23 -20.97
N LYS A 104 -2.48 -19.21 -20.29
CA LYS A 104 -1.79 -20.34 -20.94
C LYS A 104 -2.73 -21.18 -21.80
N ALA A 105 -3.96 -21.44 -21.33
CA ALA A 105 -4.96 -22.20 -22.09
C ALA A 105 -5.41 -21.44 -23.36
N GLN A 106 -5.58 -20.12 -23.29
CA GLN A 106 -5.94 -19.30 -24.44
C GLN A 106 -4.78 -19.18 -25.44
N MET A 107 -3.54 -19.04 -24.96
CA MET A 107 -2.36 -19.08 -25.83
C MET A 107 -2.24 -20.40 -26.59
N ALA A 108 -2.52 -21.54 -25.94
CA ALA A 108 -2.56 -22.85 -26.60
C ALA A 108 -3.67 -22.96 -27.66
N ARG A 109 -4.74 -22.17 -27.53
CA ARG A 109 -5.83 -22.06 -28.52
C ARG A 109 -5.56 -21.02 -29.61
N GLY A 110 -4.35 -20.47 -29.67
CA GLY A 110 -3.93 -19.51 -30.70
C GLY A 110 -4.28 -18.05 -30.38
N ALA A 111 -4.68 -17.73 -29.14
CA ALA A 111 -4.86 -16.34 -28.73
C ALA A 111 -3.49 -15.66 -28.55
N ASP A 112 -3.31 -14.51 -29.19
CA ASP A 112 -2.12 -13.66 -29.02
C ASP A 112 -2.49 -12.40 -28.22
N PHE A 113 -1.89 -12.28 -27.04
CA PHE A 113 -2.08 -11.16 -26.12
C PHE A 113 -1.05 -10.04 -26.33
N SER A 114 -0.02 -10.29 -27.14
CA SER A 114 1.18 -9.45 -27.25
C SER A 114 1.30 -8.72 -28.59
N SER A 115 0.68 -9.21 -29.67
CA SER A 115 0.76 -8.57 -30.99
C SER A 115 -0.42 -7.66 -31.32
N GLY A 116 -0.22 -6.73 -32.26
CA GLY A 116 -1.26 -5.86 -32.81
C GLY A 116 -1.41 -4.48 -32.14
N ASN A 117 -2.36 -3.70 -32.67
CA ASN A 117 -2.70 -2.35 -32.18
C ASN A 117 -3.36 -2.39 -30.79
N LEU A 118 -3.33 -1.28 -30.03
CA LEU A 118 -3.96 -1.18 -28.70
C LEU A 118 -5.39 -1.72 -28.66
N VAL A 119 -6.20 -1.43 -29.69
CA VAL A 119 -7.59 -1.90 -29.80
C VAL A 119 -7.67 -3.42 -29.94
N LYS A 120 -6.80 -4.02 -30.77
CA LYS A 120 -6.74 -5.48 -30.94
C LYS A 120 -6.27 -6.17 -29.67
N ARG A 121 -5.30 -5.57 -28.94
CA ARG A 121 -4.86 -6.06 -27.63
C ARG A 121 -5.97 -5.99 -26.57
N ALA A 122 -6.77 -4.93 -26.57
CA ALA A 122 -7.91 -4.84 -25.66
C ALA A 122 -8.97 -5.92 -25.96
N GLN A 123 -9.26 -6.15 -27.25
CA GLN A 123 -10.17 -7.22 -27.66
C GLN A 123 -9.64 -8.62 -27.32
N SER A 124 -8.33 -8.84 -27.43
CA SER A 124 -7.73 -10.13 -27.08
C SER A 124 -7.72 -10.42 -25.57
N MET A 125 -7.99 -9.42 -24.70
CA MET A 125 -8.18 -9.65 -23.25
C MET A 125 -9.58 -10.18 -22.89
N VAL A 126 -10.58 -10.00 -23.75
CA VAL A 126 -11.97 -10.43 -23.45
C VAL A 126 -12.09 -11.93 -23.14
N PRO A 127 -11.45 -12.85 -23.89
CA PRO A 127 -11.45 -14.29 -23.59
C PRO A 127 -10.79 -14.67 -22.26
N LEU A 128 -10.00 -13.78 -21.67
CA LEU A 128 -9.42 -13.94 -20.33
C LEU A 128 -10.37 -13.39 -19.26
N LEU A 129 -10.90 -12.18 -19.48
CA LEU A 129 -11.75 -11.50 -18.51
C LEU A 129 -13.06 -12.26 -18.23
N VAL A 130 -13.75 -12.72 -19.27
CA VAL A 130 -15.08 -13.35 -19.11
C VAL A 130 -15.00 -14.63 -18.23
N PRO A 131 -14.10 -15.60 -18.49
CA PRO A 131 -13.96 -16.76 -17.61
C PRO A 131 -13.52 -16.40 -16.19
N LEU A 132 -12.63 -15.42 -16.04
CA LEU A 132 -12.16 -14.97 -14.72
C LEU A 132 -13.30 -14.39 -13.89
N PHE A 133 -14.19 -13.57 -14.49
CA PHE A 133 -15.37 -13.04 -13.82
C PHE A 133 -16.34 -14.14 -13.41
N ILE A 134 -16.65 -15.08 -14.31
CA ILE A 134 -17.55 -16.21 -13.99
C ILE A 134 -16.99 -17.04 -12.82
N SER A 135 -15.69 -17.30 -12.82
CA SER A 135 -15.03 -18.03 -11.74
C SER A 135 -15.05 -17.26 -10.42
N ALA A 136 -14.77 -15.96 -10.46
CA ALA A 136 -14.83 -15.09 -9.29
C ALA A 136 -16.25 -15.06 -8.67
N PHE A 137 -17.30 -14.94 -9.48
CA PHE A 137 -18.69 -14.98 -9.01
C PHE A 137 -19.04 -16.34 -8.40
N ARG A 138 -18.67 -17.44 -9.06
CA ARG A 138 -18.89 -18.79 -8.51
C ARG A 138 -18.21 -18.96 -7.16
N ARG A 139 -16.97 -18.51 -7.03
CA ARG A 139 -16.23 -18.58 -5.77
C ARG A 139 -16.81 -17.69 -4.69
N ALA A 140 -17.37 -16.53 -5.04
CA ALA A 140 -18.10 -15.69 -4.10
C ALA A 140 -19.36 -16.39 -3.59
N ASP A 141 -20.12 -17.05 -4.46
CA ASP A 141 -21.32 -17.83 -4.11
C ASP A 141 -20.98 -19.03 -3.22
N ASP A 142 -19.97 -19.82 -3.61
CA ASP A 142 -19.45 -20.94 -2.81
C ASP A 142 -18.98 -20.48 -1.43
N LEU A 143 -18.29 -19.34 -1.35
CA LEU A 143 -17.84 -18.77 -0.08
C LEU A 143 -19.02 -18.30 0.77
N ALA A 144 -20.01 -17.62 0.18
CA ALA A 144 -21.20 -17.17 0.89
C ALA A 144 -21.99 -18.35 1.47
N MET A 145 -22.24 -19.39 0.65
CA MET A 145 -22.91 -20.62 1.09
C MET A 145 -22.11 -21.35 2.18
N ALA A 146 -20.78 -21.40 2.06
CA ALA A 146 -19.90 -21.97 3.09
C ALA A 146 -19.91 -21.15 4.39
N MET A 147 -20.09 -19.83 4.30
CA MET A 147 -20.22 -18.95 5.46
C MET A 147 -21.57 -19.15 6.15
N GLU A 148 -22.67 -19.18 5.39
CA GLU A 148 -24.02 -19.40 5.93
C GLU A 148 -24.18 -20.78 6.57
N SER A 149 -23.65 -21.84 5.96
CA SER A 149 -23.65 -23.19 6.53
C SER A 149 -22.86 -23.28 7.84
N ARG A 150 -21.82 -22.44 8.01
CA ARG A 150 -21.10 -22.26 9.28
C ARG A 150 -21.79 -21.29 10.23
N CYS A 151 -23.05 -20.95 9.97
CA CYS A 151 -23.87 -20.02 10.75
C CYS A 151 -23.22 -18.63 10.89
N TYR A 152 -22.48 -18.18 9.88
CA TYR A 152 -21.90 -16.84 9.85
C TYR A 152 -23.01 -15.81 9.58
N ARG A 153 -23.37 -15.01 10.60
CA ARG A 153 -24.45 -14.01 10.50
C ARG A 153 -23.97 -12.54 10.47
N GLY A 154 -22.66 -12.30 10.37
CA GLY A 154 -22.07 -10.96 10.53
C GLY A 154 -22.28 -10.39 11.94
N GLY A 155 -21.78 -9.17 12.21
CA GLY A 155 -22.21 -8.38 13.37
C GLY A 155 -21.44 -8.52 14.70
N GLU A 156 -21.96 -7.79 15.69
CA GLU A 156 -21.42 -7.64 17.04
C GLU A 156 -21.54 -8.93 17.88
N ASN A 157 -20.71 -9.05 18.93
CA ASN A 157 -20.61 -10.22 19.84
C ASN A 157 -19.90 -11.46 19.27
N ARG A 158 -18.97 -11.28 18.32
CA ARG A 158 -18.08 -12.36 17.87
C ARG A 158 -16.79 -12.44 18.67
N THR A 159 -16.35 -13.66 18.94
CA THR A 159 -15.02 -13.95 19.49
C THR A 159 -13.98 -13.95 18.36
N ARG A 160 -12.83 -13.32 18.59
CA ARG A 160 -11.71 -13.32 17.64
C ARG A 160 -10.71 -14.42 17.97
N MET A 161 -10.37 -15.23 16.97
CA MET A 161 -9.32 -16.25 17.10
C MET A 161 -7.92 -15.61 17.16
N LYS A 162 -7.68 -14.58 16.33
CA LYS A 162 -6.42 -13.83 16.31
C LYS A 162 -6.68 -12.44 16.88
N VAL A 163 -6.08 -12.15 18.03
CA VAL A 163 -6.24 -10.87 18.73
C VAL A 163 -4.89 -10.16 18.71
N LEU A 164 -4.89 -8.89 18.31
CA LEU A 164 -3.74 -8.01 18.46
C LEU A 164 -3.48 -7.79 19.96
N LYS A 165 -2.33 -8.25 20.44
CA LYS A 165 -1.90 -8.08 21.84
C LYS A 165 -0.73 -7.09 21.86
N MET A 166 -0.83 -6.04 22.67
CA MET A 166 0.29 -5.14 22.89
C MET A 166 1.39 -5.88 23.65
N THR A 167 2.59 -5.85 23.08
CA THR A 167 3.81 -6.38 23.67
C THR A 167 4.60 -5.26 24.33
N LYS A 168 5.58 -5.61 25.17
CA LYS A 168 6.48 -4.62 25.78
C LYS A 168 7.28 -3.84 24.73
N ALA A 169 7.60 -4.47 23.60
CA ALA A 169 8.26 -3.81 22.47
C ALA A 169 7.38 -2.70 21.87
N ASP A 170 6.07 -2.93 21.76
CA ASP A 170 5.14 -1.92 21.24
C ASP A 170 5.08 -0.69 22.17
N VAL A 171 5.09 -0.91 23.49
CA VAL A 171 5.10 0.18 24.47
C VAL A 171 6.38 1.00 24.35
N TRP A 172 7.55 0.35 24.25
CA TRP A 172 8.82 1.05 24.03
C TRP A 172 8.84 1.81 22.70
N ALA A 173 8.29 1.23 21.63
CA ALA A 173 8.18 1.90 20.34
C ALA A 173 7.29 3.14 20.42
N PHE A 174 6.12 3.05 21.07
CA PHE A 174 5.24 4.19 21.30
C PHE A 174 5.90 5.31 22.09
N ILE A 175 6.65 4.97 23.16
CA ILE A 175 7.41 5.96 23.95
C ILE A 175 8.48 6.61 23.09
N ALA A 176 9.27 5.83 22.35
CA ALA A 176 10.32 6.36 21.49
C ALA A 176 9.76 7.29 20.41
N THR A 177 8.64 6.93 19.77
CA THR A 177 7.96 7.80 18.80
C THR A 177 7.40 9.06 19.45
N GLY A 178 6.82 8.96 20.66
CA GLY A 178 6.33 10.10 21.43
C GLY A 178 7.45 11.10 21.79
N VAL A 179 8.61 10.60 22.22
CA VAL A 179 9.77 11.44 22.54
C VAL A 179 10.33 12.10 21.27
N LEU A 180 10.45 11.36 20.17
CA LEU A 180 10.93 11.92 18.89
C LEU A 180 10.01 13.02 18.37
N THR A 181 8.69 12.80 18.40
CA THR A 181 7.71 13.80 17.96
C THR A 181 7.68 15.04 18.85
N ALA A 182 7.74 14.87 20.18
CA ALA A 182 7.85 15.98 21.12
C ALA A 182 9.16 16.77 20.92
N GLY A 183 10.28 16.07 20.69
CA GLY A 183 11.56 16.69 20.36
C GLY A 183 11.51 17.51 19.07
N CYS A 184 10.88 16.99 18.01
CA CYS A 184 10.66 17.75 16.78
C CYS A 184 9.78 18.99 17.01
N LEU A 185 8.69 18.88 17.78
CA LEU A 185 7.83 20.02 18.11
C LEU A 185 8.57 21.08 18.94
N ALA A 186 9.35 20.66 19.94
CA ALA A 186 10.17 21.56 20.75
C ALA A 186 11.24 22.26 19.90
N SER A 187 11.91 21.53 18.99
CA SER A 187 12.88 22.12 18.05
C SER A 187 12.27 23.15 17.11
N ARG A 188 10.96 23.03 16.79
CA ARG A 188 10.21 24.00 15.99
C ARG A 188 9.73 25.21 16.80
N PHE A 189 9.60 25.07 18.12
CA PHE A 189 9.16 26.16 19.00
C PHE A 189 10.34 26.96 19.57
N LEU A 190 11.52 26.34 19.66
CA LEU A 190 12.77 26.94 20.13
C LEU A 190 13.58 27.63 19.00
N TRP A 191 13.18 27.48 17.74
CA TRP A 191 13.73 28.15 16.56
C TRP A 191 12.63 28.96 15.88
#